data_AF-A0A167C6A4-F1
#
_entry.id   AF-A0A167C6A4-F1
#
_cell.length_a   1.000
_cell.length_b   1.000
_cell.length_c   1.000
_cell.angle_alpha   90.00
_cell.angle_beta   90.00
_cell.angle_gamma   90.00
#
_symmetry.space_group_name_H-M   'P 1'
#
loop_
_entity.id
_entity.type
_entity.pdbx_description
1 polymer ?
#
loop_
_entity_poly.entity_id
_entity_poly.type
_entity_poly.pdbx_seq_one_letter_code
_entity_poly.pdbx_strand_id
1 'polypeptide(L)'
;MKLITNVYQNFEVNDSSKIEVWTAILRETDVIEAKQNLMDHFRTNKFPPTPADIIRSDRKQSLSVYEVQRLETEQHMFELKEYQENEDVKPMPDYIKKQLRELRMKVISDES
;
A
#
# COMPACT_ATOMS: atom_id res chain seq x y z
N MET A 1 5.95 13.46 25.58
CA MET A 1 5.83 14.93 25.48
C MET A 1 7.16 15.67 25.25
N LYS A 2 8.29 15.27 25.85
CA LYS A 2 9.60 15.94 25.68
C LYS A 2 10.06 16.15 24.23
N LEU A 3 9.67 15.26 23.30
CA LEU A 3 9.99 15.40 21.88
C LEU A 3 9.30 16.62 21.24
N ILE A 4 8.05 16.88 21.60
CA ILE A 4 7.26 17.99 21.04
C ILE A 4 7.80 19.32 21.58
N THR A 5 8.10 19.40 22.88
CA THR A 5 8.67 20.60 23.51
C THR A 5 10.05 20.95 22.97
N ASN A 6 10.84 19.95 22.54
CA ASN A 6 12.16 20.19 21.95
C ASN A 6 12.09 20.76 20.53
N VAL A 7 11.05 20.41 19.76
CA VAL A 7 10.86 20.88 18.38
C VAL A 7 10.10 22.21 18.35
N TYR A 8 9.08 22.34 19.20
CA TYR A 8 8.26 23.53 19.33
C TYR A 8 8.57 24.24 20.63
N GLN A 9 9.47 25.24 20.55
CA GLN A 9 9.97 25.97 21.72
C GLN A 9 8.88 26.68 22.54
N ASN A 10 7.76 27.05 21.89
CA ASN A 10 6.62 27.69 22.53
C ASN A 10 5.56 26.70 23.04
N PHE A 11 5.80 25.40 22.93
CA PHE A 11 4.87 24.37 23.38
C PHE A 11 5.16 24.01 24.83
N GLU A 12 4.27 24.41 25.73
CA GLU A 12 4.39 24.11 27.16
C GLU A 12 3.44 22.99 27.61
N VAL A 13 3.99 22.04 28.35
CA VAL A 13 3.26 20.94 28.99
C VAL A 13 3.42 21.05 30.50
N ASN A 14 2.94 22.15 31.06
CA ASN A 14 3.01 22.43 32.50
C ASN A 14 1.85 21.81 33.28
N ASP A 15 0.82 21.32 32.58
CA ASP A 15 -0.41 20.79 33.18
C ASP A 15 -0.46 19.26 33.06
N SER A 16 -0.52 18.57 34.21
CA SER A 16 -0.65 17.10 34.29
C SER A 16 -1.91 16.62 33.57
N SER A 17 -2.99 17.41 33.62
CA SER A 17 -4.28 17.08 33.02
C SER A 17 -4.15 16.91 31.50
N LYS A 18 -3.29 17.71 30.84
CA LYS A 18 -3.04 17.59 29.41
C LYS A 18 -2.34 16.28 29.07
N ILE A 19 -1.42 15.84 29.92
CA ILE A 19 -0.70 14.57 29.73
C ILE A 19 -1.69 13.41 29.86
N GLU A 20 -2.54 13.43 30.89
CA GLU A 20 -3.55 12.39 31.13
C GLU A 20 -4.53 12.27 29.96
N VAL A 21 -5.02 13.41 29.43
CA VAL A 21 -5.90 13.42 28.25
C VAL A 21 -5.20 12.84 27.03
N TRP A 22 -3.95 13.22 26.77
CA TRP A 22 -3.19 12.67 25.65
C TRP A 22 -2.94 11.16 25.80
N THR A 23 -2.62 10.72 27.01
CA THR A 23 -2.42 9.29 27.31
C THR A 23 -3.71 8.50 27.14
N ALA A 24 -4.85 9.05 27.53
CA ALA A 24 -6.16 8.41 27.32
C ALA A 24 -6.49 8.29 25.82
N ILE A 25 -6.25 9.35 25.04
CA ILE A 25 -6.54 9.37 23.60
C ILE A 25 -5.61 8.44 22.81
N LEU A 26 -4.32 8.42 23.13
CA LEU A 26 -3.32 7.62 22.41
C LEU A 26 -3.19 6.18 22.92
N ARG A 27 -4.02 5.77 23.90
CA ARG A 27 -3.92 4.45 24.56
C ARG A 27 -3.97 3.28 23.58
N GLU A 28 -4.72 3.42 22.50
CA GLU A 28 -4.93 2.38 21.48
C GLU A 28 -3.92 2.44 20.33
N THR A 29 -3.06 3.46 20.29
CA THR A 29 -2.06 3.62 19.24
C THR A 29 -0.74 2.97 19.65
N ASP A 30 -0.13 2.21 18.74
CA ASP A 30 1.20 1.64 18.99
C ASP A 30 2.25 2.75 19.18
N VAL A 31 3.16 2.55 20.13
CA VAL A 31 4.14 3.58 20.50
C VAL A 31 5.14 3.85 19.36
N ILE A 32 5.51 2.84 18.59
CA ILE A 32 6.43 2.97 17.46
C ILE A 32 5.74 3.74 16.34
N GLU A 33 4.49 3.38 16.03
CA GLU A 33 3.67 4.07 15.02
C GLU A 33 3.44 5.54 15.39
N ALA A 34 3.02 5.81 16.63
CA ALA A 34 2.81 7.17 17.13
C ALA A 34 4.09 8.02 17.02
N LYS A 35 5.26 7.45 17.34
CA LYS A 35 6.55 8.14 17.22
C LYS A 35 6.87 8.45 15.75
N GLN A 36 6.63 7.52 14.84
CA GLN A 36 6.88 7.74 13.42
C GLN A 36 5.97 8.84 12.86
N ASN A 37 4.68 8.80 13.18
CA ASN A 37 3.71 9.83 12.78
C ASN A 37 4.10 11.21 13.32
N LEU A 38 4.58 11.27 14.57
CA LEU A 38 5.09 12.49 15.18
C LEU A 38 6.30 13.07 14.41
N MET A 39 7.26 12.22 14.04
CA MET A 39 8.43 12.65 13.28
C MET A 39 8.06 13.18 11.88
N ASP A 40 7.07 12.55 11.24
CA ASP A 40 6.60 12.98 9.92
C ASP A 40 5.83 14.32 9.99
N HIS A 41 5.07 14.53 11.07
CA HIS A 41 4.44 15.81 11.36
C HIS A 41 5.48 16.92 11.55
N PHE A 42 6.57 16.66 12.30
CA PHE A 42 7.63 17.64 12.52
C PHE A 42 8.32 18.12 11.23
N ARG A 43 8.34 17.28 10.18
CA ARG A 43 8.96 17.63 8.89
C ARG A 43 8.06 18.50 8.02
N THR A 44 6.76 18.42 8.21
CA THR A 44 5.76 18.95 7.26
C THR A 44 4.97 20.12 7.84
N ASN A 45 4.85 20.20 9.17
CA ASN A 45 4.02 21.19 9.84
C ASN A 45 4.84 22.14 10.72
N LYS A 46 4.45 23.42 10.68
CA LYS A 46 5.05 24.49 11.50
C LYS A 46 4.42 24.61 12.89
N PHE A 47 3.24 24.01 13.08
CA PHE A 47 2.46 24.10 14.31
C PHE A 47 2.53 22.80 15.12
N PRO A 48 2.50 22.88 16.47
CA PRO A 48 2.52 21.71 17.32
C PRO A 48 1.39 20.73 16.97
N PRO A 49 1.64 19.41 16.98
CA PRO A 49 0.60 18.43 16.71
C PRO A 49 -0.42 18.38 17.84
N THR A 50 -1.62 17.95 17.50
CA THR A 50 -2.65 17.46 18.41
C THR A 50 -2.58 15.92 18.49
N PRO A 51 -3.25 15.27 19.47
CA PRO A 51 -3.36 13.82 19.49
C PRO A 51 -3.96 13.23 18.21
N ALA A 52 -4.92 13.94 17.60
CA ALA A 52 -5.57 13.50 16.36
C ALA A 52 -4.60 13.47 15.17
N ASP A 53 -3.64 14.40 15.12
CA ASP A 53 -2.61 14.42 14.07
C ASP A 53 -1.66 13.22 14.16
N ILE A 54 -1.57 12.60 15.35
CA ILE A 54 -0.72 11.42 15.62
C ILE A 54 -1.50 10.13 15.33
N ILE A 55 -2.81 10.12 15.60
CA ILE A 55 -3.74 9.03 15.25
C ILE A 55 -4.05 9.13 13.75
N ARG A 56 -3.05 8.82 12.93
CA ARG A 56 -3.17 8.83 11.46
C ARG A 56 -3.95 7.60 11.00
N SER A 57 -5.28 7.72 10.90
CA SER A 57 -6.15 6.70 10.30
C SER A 57 -5.93 6.54 8.79
N ASP A 58 -5.28 7.51 8.14
CA ASP A 58 -5.03 7.58 6.70
C ASP A 58 -3.89 6.65 6.21
N ARG A 59 -2.94 6.27 7.08
CA ARG A 59 -1.88 5.30 6.72
C ARG A 59 -2.39 3.86 6.61
N LYS A 60 -3.59 3.59 7.12
CA LYS A 60 -4.34 2.37 6.82
C LYS A 60 -5.18 2.51 5.55
N GLN A 61 -4.86 3.44 4.64
CA GLN A 61 -5.27 3.28 3.26
C GLN A 61 -4.56 2.06 2.70
N SER A 62 -5.17 0.89 2.89
CA SER A 62 -5.01 -0.23 2.00
C SER A 62 -5.09 0.30 0.57
N LEU A 63 -4.13 -0.09 -0.27
CA LEU A 63 -4.16 0.20 -1.71
C LEU A 63 -5.60 0.06 -2.23
N SER A 64 -6.07 1.03 -2.99
CA SER A 64 -7.36 0.91 -3.65
C SER A 64 -7.37 -0.37 -4.49
N VAL A 65 -8.53 -1.02 -4.62
CA VAL A 65 -8.68 -2.22 -5.49
C VAL A 65 -8.08 -1.98 -6.88
N TYR A 66 -8.22 -0.77 -7.41
CA TYR A 66 -7.64 -0.38 -8.69
C TYR A 66 -6.11 -0.37 -8.70
N GLU A 67 -5.49 0.09 -7.61
CA GLU A 67 -4.02 0.12 -7.49
C GLU A 67 -3.44 -1.28 -7.34
N VAL A 68 -4.12 -2.15 -6.59
CA VAL A 68 -3.78 -3.58 -6.51
C VAL A 68 -3.83 -4.21 -7.89
N GLN A 69 -4.93 -4.01 -8.63
CA GLN A 69 -5.11 -4.58 -9.96
C GLN A 69 -4.07 -4.07 -10.97
N ARG A 70 -3.70 -2.78 -10.89
CA ARG A 70 -2.63 -2.22 -11.73
C ARG A 70 -1.30 -2.90 -11.47
N LEU A 71 -0.93 -3.08 -10.19
CA LEU A 71 0.33 -3.73 -9.80
C LEU A 71 0.36 -5.21 -10.22
N GLU A 72 -0.74 -5.94 -10.07
CA GLU A 72 -0.86 -7.34 -10.53
C GLU A 72 -0.69 -7.43 -12.06
N THR A 73 -1.30 -6.50 -12.79
CA THR A 73 -1.19 -6.44 -14.26
C THR A 73 0.25 -6.16 -14.69
N GLU A 74 0.91 -5.20 -14.05
CA GLU A 74 2.32 -4.87 -14.33
C GLU A 74 3.24 -6.06 -14.06
N GLN A 75 3.03 -6.79 -12.96
CA GLN A 75 3.80 -7.99 -12.64
C GLN A 75 3.59 -9.09 -13.67
N HIS A 76 2.34 -9.35 -14.05
CA HIS A 76 2.03 -10.36 -15.06
C HIS A 76 2.63 -10.02 -16.43
N MET A 77 2.59 -8.74 -16.82
CA MET A 77 3.23 -8.27 -18.05
C MET A 77 4.74 -8.44 -18.03
N PHE A 78 5.38 -8.26 -16.87
CA PHE A 78 6.81 -8.49 -16.72
C PHE A 78 7.15 -9.97 -16.84
N GLU A 79 6.39 -10.84 -16.18
CA GLU A 79 6.53 -12.30 -16.28
C GLU A 79 6.40 -12.79 -17.74
N LEU A 80 5.41 -12.28 -18.48
CA LEU A 80 5.23 -12.59 -19.91
C LEU A 80 6.44 -12.17 -20.75
N LYS A 81 7.03 -11.01 -20.47
CA LYS A 81 8.26 -10.55 -21.15
C LYS A 81 9.43 -11.45 -20.85
N GLU A 82 9.62 -11.83 -19.59
CA GLU A 82 10.67 -12.76 -19.18
C GLU A 82 10.51 -14.13 -19.88
N TYR A 83 9.28 -14.66 -19.99
CA TYR A 83 9.00 -15.86 -20.77
C TYR A 83 9.35 -15.72 -22.26
N GLN A 84 9.14 -14.53 -22.84
CA GLN A 84 9.48 -14.26 -24.24
C GLN A 84 11.00 -14.14 -24.45
N GLU A 85 11.71 -13.51 -23.51
CA GLU A 85 13.15 -13.25 -23.61
C GLU A 85 14.01 -14.47 -23.31
N ASN A 86 13.59 -15.33 -22.38
CA ASN A 86 14.36 -16.51 -21.97
C ASN A 86 14.20 -17.72 -22.91
N GLU A 87 13.39 -17.63 -23.97
CA GLU A 87 13.07 -18.70 -24.94
C GLU A 87 12.59 -20.04 -24.32
N ASP A 88 12.30 -20.08 -23.02
CA ASP A 88 11.86 -21.28 -22.28
C ASP A 88 10.35 -21.51 -22.48
N VAL A 89 9.96 -21.58 -23.75
CA VAL A 89 8.57 -21.77 -24.18
C VAL A 89 8.20 -23.21 -23.90
N LYS A 90 7.63 -23.46 -22.72
CA LYS A 90 7.00 -24.75 -22.41
C LYS A 90 6.02 -25.10 -23.54
N PRO A 91 6.02 -26.35 -24.03
CA PRO A 91 5.12 -26.73 -25.10
C PRO A 91 3.68 -26.46 -24.67
N MET A 92 2.89 -25.90 -25.59
CA MET A 92 1.48 -25.60 -25.37
C MET A 92 0.76 -26.79 -24.70
N PRO A 93 -0.01 -26.58 -23.62
CA PRO A 93 -0.76 -27.64 -22.96
C PRO A 93 -1.67 -28.40 -23.95
N ASP A 94 -1.74 -29.73 -23.82
CA ASP A 94 -2.38 -30.57 -24.85
C ASP A 94 -3.87 -30.32 -25.03
N TYR A 95 -4.57 -29.89 -23.97
CA TYR A 95 -5.98 -29.53 -24.07
C TYR A 95 -6.19 -28.27 -24.95
N ILE A 96 -5.29 -27.29 -24.87
CA ILE A 96 -5.31 -26.08 -25.73
C ILE A 96 -5.01 -26.46 -27.18
N LYS A 97 -4.03 -27.35 -27.43
CA LYS A 97 -3.74 -27.87 -28.77
C LYS A 97 -4.96 -28.53 -29.41
N LYS A 98 -5.70 -29.32 -28.64
CA LYS A 98 -6.92 -30.01 -29.10
C LYS A 98 -8.01 -29.02 -29.48
N GLN A 99 -8.30 -28.04 -28.60
CA GLN A 99 -9.32 -27.02 -28.86
C GLN A 99 -9.00 -26.17 -30.10
N LEU A 100 -7.73 -25.76 -30.27
CA LEU A 100 -7.30 -25.00 -31.46
C LEU A 100 -7.44 -25.81 -32.75
N ARG A 101 -7.17 -27.13 -32.70
CA ARG A 101 -7.35 -28.02 -33.85
C ARG A 101 -8.82 -28.14 -34.23
N GLU A 102 -9.71 -28.30 -33.26
CA GLU A 102 -11.15 -28.39 -33.48
C GLU A 102 -11.72 -27.08 -34.06
N LEU A 103 -11.31 -25.93 -33.51
CA LEU A 103 -11.66 -24.60 -34.03
C LEU A 103 -11.20 -24.42 -35.48
N ARG A 104 -9.95 -24.78 -35.78
CA ARG A 104 -9.40 -24.68 -37.14
C ARG A 104 -10.18 -25.53 -38.14
N MET A 105 -10.53 -26.76 -37.76
CA MET A 105 -11.31 -27.65 -38.63
C MET A 105 -12.71 -27.09 -38.89
N LYS A 106 -13.33 -26.45 -37.88
CA LYS A 106 -14.65 -25.84 -38.01
C LYS A 106 -14.65 -24.60 -38.92
N VAL A 107 -13.62 -23.76 -38.84
CA VAL A 107 -13.46 -22.62 -39.74
C VAL A 107 -13.29 -23.08 -41.20
N ILE A 108 -12.49 -24.12 -41.43
CA ILE A 108 -12.27 -24.67 -42.79
C ILE A 108 -13.57 -25.28 -43.36
N SER A 109 -14.41 -25.90 -42.52
CA SER A 109 -15.70 -26.46 -42.96
C SER A 109 -16.76 -25.41 -43.24
N ASP A 110 -16.70 -24.24 -42.59
CA ASP A 110 -17.64 -23.14 -42.82
C ASP A 110 -17.25 -22.30 -44.07
N GLU A 111 -16.02 -22.43 -44.57
CA GLU A 111 -15.51 -21.74 -45.78
C GLU A 111 -15.59 -22.58 -47.07
N SER A 112 -16.05 -23.85 -47.00
CA SER A 112 -16.18 -24.78 -48.15
C SER A 112 -17.63 -25.02 -48.55
#